data_AF-A0A2I8AGZ7-F1
#
_entry.id   AF-A0A2I8AGZ7-F1
#
_cell.length_a   1.000
_cell.length_b   1.000
_cell.length_c   1.000
_cell.angle_alpha   90.00
_cell.angle_beta   90.00
_cell.angle_gamma   90.00
#
_symmetry.space_group_name_H-M   'P 1'
#
loop_
_entity.id
_entity.type
_entity.pdbx_description
1 polymer ?
#
loop_
_entity_poly.entity_id
_entity_poly.type
_entity_poly.pdbx_seq_one_letter_code
_entity_poly.pdbx_strand_id
1 'polypeptide(L)'
;MNNLLMLVQNKILLAILAGVTSIGSFQVWQHNQQEYQKFIAEREKNCEAGFALARAAINHSPSLQNLIYNNIKNPALKQPGINSEFKKDSDYLLIKTKPDYLLPPNVDNYDSQFFKSLSKRGDNPPKPLEVTAISLDMTKKQAVVSSYCSKTPFTVSLEDLYETYQMAADPDNSFGGANIFK
;
A
#
# COMPACT_ATOMS: atom_id res chain seq x y z
N MET A 1 43.45 56.23 13.82
CA MET A 1 43.67 55.24 12.75
C MET A 1 43.21 53.83 13.18
N ASN A 2 42.03 53.70 13.83
CA ASN A 2 41.60 52.45 14.49
C ASN A 2 40.29 51.84 13.95
N ASN A 3 39.44 52.61 13.26
CA ASN A 3 38.10 52.12 12.83
C ASN A 3 38.16 51.21 11.59
N LEU A 4 39.17 51.37 10.75
CA LEU A 4 39.31 50.63 9.49
C LEU A 4 39.78 49.18 9.73
N LEU A 5 40.64 48.98 10.74
CA LEU A 5 41.15 47.67 11.14
C LEU A 5 40.07 46.80 11.80
N MET A 6 39.20 47.40 12.63
CA MET A 6 38.05 46.68 13.22
C MET A 6 37.02 46.23 12.17
N LEU A 7 36.75 47.05 11.15
CA LEU A 7 35.82 46.70 10.06
C LEU A 7 36.33 45.53 9.21
N VAL A 8 37.63 45.47 8.93
CA VAL A 8 38.24 44.39 8.15
C VAL A 8 38.24 43.08 8.95
N GLN A 9 38.57 43.12 10.24
CA GLN A 9 38.52 41.94 11.12
C GLN A 9 37.09 41.40 11.28
N ASN A 10 36.08 42.28 11.42
CA ASN A 10 34.68 41.86 11.51
C ASN A 10 34.18 41.21 10.20
N LYS A 11 34.59 41.72 9.04
CA LYS A 11 34.22 41.13 7.73
C LYS A 11 34.84 39.76 7.51
N ILE A 12 36.11 39.58 7.92
CA ILE A 12 36.79 38.28 7.85
C ILE A 12 36.14 37.28 8.82
N LEU A 13 35.80 37.71 10.03
CA LEU A 13 35.12 36.86 11.03
C LEU A 13 33.73 36.42 10.54
N LEU A 14 32.96 37.34 9.95
CA LEU A 14 31.65 37.03 9.35
C LEU A 14 31.77 36.10 8.14
N ALA A 15 32.79 36.27 7.30
CA ALA A 15 33.04 35.37 6.17
C ALA A 15 33.41 33.95 6.64
N ILE A 16 34.21 33.82 7.70
CA ILE A 16 34.55 32.53 8.32
C ILE A 16 33.31 31.91 8.96
N LEU A 17 32.52 32.68 9.72
CA LEU A 17 31.28 32.21 10.32
C LEU A 17 30.25 31.77 9.26
N ALA A 18 30.13 32.49 8.15
CA ALA A 18 29.29 32.10 7.01
C ALA A 18 29.82 30.83 6.31
N GLY A 19 31.15 30.70 6.18
CA GLY A 19 31.79 29.48 5.66
C GLY A 19 31.56 28.25 6.55
N VAL A 20 31.70 28.39 7.86
CA VAL A 20 31.51 27.28 8.81
C VAL A 20 30.03 26.90 8.93
N THR A 21 29.12 27.87 8.96
CA THR A 21 27.67 27.59 9.00
C THR A 21 27.18 26.93 7.72
N SER A 22 27.64 27.35 6.55
CA SER A 22 27.27 26.72 5.27
C SER A 22 27.78 25.27 5.15
N ILE A 23 29.01 24.97 5.58
CA ILE A 23 29.53 23.60 5.62
C ILE A 23 28.73 22.73 6.60
N GLY A 24 28.47 23.24 7.81
CA GLY A 24 27.66 22.52 8.81
C GLY A 24 26.24 22.24 8.33
N SER A 25 25.57 23.23 7.73
CA SER A 25 24.23 23.05 7.15
C SER A 25 24.21 22.05 6.00
N PHE A 26 25.24 22.03 5.15
CA PHE A 26 25.34 21.06 4.06
C PHE A 26 25.55 19.63 4.55
N GLN A 27 26.39 19.42 5.57
CA GLN A 27 26.59 18.09 6.19
C GLN A 27 25.30 17.57 6.85
N VAL A 28 24.59 18.43 7.59
CA VAL A 28 23.29 18.07 8.18
C VAL A 28 22.27 17.77 7.08
N TRP A 29 22.22 18.56 6.02
CA TRP A 29 21.35 18.29 4.87
C TRP A 29 21.68 16.95 4.21
N GLN A 30 22.96 16.65 3.96
CA GLN A 30 23.39 15.37 3.39
C GLN A 30 23.00 14.19 4.30
N HIS A 31 23.20 14.32 5.61
CA HIS A 31 22.81 13.29 6.57
C HIS A 31 21.29 13.05 6.54
N ASN A 32 20.50 14.13 6.58
CA ASN A 32 19.04 14.04 6.49
C ASN A 32 18.58 13.41 5.17
N GLN A 33 19.26 13.71 4.05
CA GLN A 33 18.99 13.07 2.77
C GLN A 33 19.27 11.58 2.81
N GLN A 34 20.39 11.14 3.40
CA GLN A 34 20.72 9.72 3.53
C GLN A 34 19.71 8.96 4.38
N GLU A 35 19.33 9.52 5.54
CA GLU A 35 18.30 8.93 6.40
C GLU A 35 16.94 8.87 5.70
N TYR A 36 16.58 9.91 4.95
CA TYR A 36 15.36 9.90 4.13
C TYR A 36 15.39 8.80 3.07
N GLN A 37 16.51 8.61 2.36
CA GLN A 37 16.64 7.55 1.37
C GLN A 37 16.54 6.15 1.99
N LYS A 38 17.15 5.94 3.18
CA LYS A 38 16.99 4.68 3.94
C LYS A 38 15.53 4.44 4.32
N PHE A 39 14.85 5.47 4.82
CA PHE A 39 13.43 5.39 5.15
C PHE A 39 12.58 5.02 3.94
N ILE A 40 12.81 5.65 2.77
CA ILE A 40 12.08 5.34 1.54
C ILE A 40 12.34 3.89 1.11
N ALA A 41 13.59 3.45 1.09
CA ALA A 41 13.95 2.08 0.73
C ALA A 41 13.31 1.03 1.67
N GLU A 42 13.25 1.31 2.98
CA GLU A 42 12.55 0.44 3.93
C GLU A 42 11.05 0.36 3.64
N ARG A 43 10.42 1.50 3.33
CA ARG A 43 8.99 1.53 2.96
C ARG A 43 8.72 0.79 1.66
N GLU A 44 9.58 0.92 0.66
CA GLU A 44 9.48 0.17 -0.59
C GLU A 44 9.54 -1.33 -0.32
N LYS A 45 10.54 -1.78 0.47
CA LYS A 45 10.68 -3.18 0.87
C LYS A 45 9.44 -3.71 1.60
N ASN A 46 8.87 -2.93 2.51
CA ASN A 46 7.67 -3.35 3.25
C ASN A 46 6.42 -3.39 2.34
N CYS A 47 6.29 -2.46 1.39
CA CYS A 47 5.23 -2.53 0.37
C CYS A 47 5.41 -3.75 -0.55
N GLU A 48 6.64 -4.04 -0.99
CA GLU A 48 6.99 -5.25 -1.75
C GLU A 48 6.66 -6.54 -0.98
N ALA A 49 6.89 -6.56 0.33
CA ALA A 49 6.49 -7.67 1.18
C ALA A 49 4.97 -7.89 1.16
N GLY A 50 4.16 -6.82 1.22
CA GLY A 50 2.70 -6.91 1.09
C GLY A 50 2.23 -7.49 -0.25
N PHE A 51 2.92 -7.17 -1.35
CA PHE A 51 2.67 -7.83 -2.65
C PHE A 51 3.03 -9.31 -2.63
N ALA A 52 4.13 -9.68 -1.97
CA ALA A 52 4.59 -11.06 -1.86
C ALA A 52 3.64 -11.91 -1.01
N LEU A 53 3.16 -11.39 0.12
CA LEU A 53 2.19 -12.04 1.00
C LEU A 53 0.86 -12.27 0.30
N ALA A 54 0.35 -11.26 -0.42
CA ALA A 54 -0.83 -11.42 -1.24
C ALA A 54 -0.67 -12.52 -2.29
N ARG A 55 0.46 -12.52 -3.02
CA ARG A 55 0.74 -13.57 -4.01
C ARG A 55 0.82 -14.95 -3.37
N ALA A 56 1.43 -15.09 -2.20
CA ALA A 56 1.49 -16.36 -1.48
C ALA A 56 0.08 -16.87 -1.12
N ALA A 57 -0.78 -16.01 -0.60
CA ALA A 57 -2.17 -16.35 -0.28
C ALA A 57 -2.96 -16.79 -1.53
N ILE A 58 -2.79 -16.09 -2.65
CA ILE A 58 -3.40 -16.44 -3.93
C ILE A 58 -2.88 -17.80 -4.42
N ASN A 59 -1.57 -18.02 -4.39
CA ASN A 59 -0.97 -19.27 -4.85
C ASN A 59 -1.44 -20.48 -4.02
N HIS A 60 -1.83 -20.29 -2.76
CA HIS A 60 -2.39 -21.35 -1.92
C HIS A 60 -3.90 -21.57 -2.10
N SER A 61 -4.59 -20.74 -2.90
CA SER A 61 -6.04 -20.84 -3.10
C SER A 61 -6.40 -20.96 -4.59
N PRO A 62 -6.79 -22.16 -5.07
CA PRO A 62 -7.21 -22.35 -6.46
C PRO A 62 -8.34 -21.40 -6.90
N SER A 63 -9.28 -21.10 -6.01
CA SER A 63 -10.38 -20.17 -6.28
C SER A 63 -9.89 -18.73 -6.51
N LEU A 64 -8.88 -18.28 -5.75
CA LEU A 64 -8.28 -16.93 -5.95
C LEU A 64 -7.42 -16.89 -7.21
N GLN A 65 -6.70 -17.97 -7.53
CA GLN A 65 -5.99 -18.07 -8.81
C GLN A 65 -6.96 -17.94 -9.98
N ASN A 66 -8.10 -18.63 -9.91
CA ASN A 66 -9.10 -18.60 -10.98
C ASN A 66 -9.73 -17.20 -11.14
N LEU A 67 -9.95 -16.49 -10.03
CA LEU A 67 -10.37 -15.10 -10.04
C LEU A 67 -9.35 -14.18 -10.74
N ILE A 68 -8.07 -14.32 -10.42
CA ILE A 68 -7.03 -13.41 -10.91
C ILE A 68 -6.62 -13.71 -12.35
N TYR A 69 -6.38 -14.97 -12.69
CA TYR A 69 -5.81 -15.34 -13.99
C TYR A 69 -6.88 -15.57 -15.06
N ASN A 70 -8.09 -15.99 -14.66
CA ASN A 70 -9.17 -16.32 -15.60
C ASN A 70 -10.39 -15.39 -15.46
N ASN A 71 -10.38 -14.45 -14.50
CA ASN A 71 -11.51 -13.57 -14.20
C ASN A 71 -12.82 -14.34 -13.90
N ILE A 72 -12.70 -15.55 -13.34
CA ILE A 72 -13.85 -16.39 -12.98
C ILE A 72 -14.21 -16.10 -11.54
N LYS A 73 -15.33 -15.38 -11.33
CA LYS A 73 -15.85 -15.09 -9.99
C LYS A 73 -16.49 -16.35 -9.39
N ASN A 74 -15.99 -16.78 -8.23
CA ASN A 74 -16.61 -17.82 -7.42
C ASN A 74 -17.38 -17.15 -6.25
N PRO A 75 -18.72 -17.30 -6.16
CA PRO A 75 -19.52 -16.70 -5.08
C PRO A 75 -19.18 -17.25 -3.68
N ALA A 76 -18.47 -18.38 -3.59
CA ALA A 76 -17.99 -18.94 -2.34
C ALA A 76 -16.70 -18.26 -1.81
N LEU A 77 -16.06 -17.39 -2.59
CA LEU A 77 -14.92 -16.60 -2.10
C LEU A 77 -15.39 -15.67 -0.99
N LYS A 78 -14.75 -15.77 0.17
CA LYS A 78 -15.06 -14.94 1.34
C LYS A 78 -14.59 -13.51 1.10
N GLN A 79 -15.56 -12.61 1.17
CA GLN A 79 -15.43 -11.17 1.03
C GLN A 79 -15.99 -10.51 2.30
N PRO A 80 -15.15 -9.77 3.04
CA PRO A 80 -15.53 -9.20 4.32
C PRO A 80 -16.66 -8.17 4.15
N GLY A 81 -17.69 -8.30 4.97
CA GLY A 81 -18.89 -7.45 4.91
C GLY A 81 -19.89 -7.82 3.82
N ILE A 82 -19.60 -8.81 2.96
CA ILE A 82 -20.53 -9.29 1.93
C ILE A 82 -21.07 -10.68 2.29
N ASN A 83 -20.18 -11.67 2.37
CA ASN A 83 -20.52 -13.07 2.69
C ASN A 83 -19.64 -13.63 3.82
N SER A 84 -18.82 -12.78 4.44
CA SER A 84 -18.10 -13.08 5.67
C SER A 84 -18.05 -11.87 6.61
N GLU A 85 -17.71 -12.10 7.88
CA GLU A 85 -17.64 -11.05 8.89
C GLU A 85 -16.41 -10.16 8.67
N PHE A 86 -16.62 -8.85 8.64
CA PHE A 86 -15.52 -7.90 8.63
C PHE A 86 -14.88 -7.80 10.01
N LYS A 87 -13.58 -8.07 10.06
CA LYS A 87 -12.73 -7.94 11.24
C LYS A 87 -11.79 -6.76 11.08
N LYS A 88 -11.88 -5.80 11.99
CA LYS A 88 -10.97 -4.68 12.10
C LYS A 88 -9.56 -5.17 12.44
N ASP A 89 -8.54 -4.47 11.94
CA ASP A 89 -7.11 -4.75 12.17
C ASP A 89 -6.67 -6.13 11.67
N SER A 90 -7.49 -6.76 10.81
CA SER A 90 -7.16 -8.01 10.12
C SER A 90 -6.66 -7.73 8.70
N ASP A 91 -5.83 -8.63 8.20
CA ASP A 91 -5.27 -8.54 6.85
C ASP A 91 -6.20 -9.16 5.81
N TYR A 92 -6.37 -8.44 4.71
CA TYR A 92 -7.17 -8.82 3.56
C TYR A 92 -6.37 -8.67 2.27
N LEU A 93 -6.85 -9.33 1.23
CA LEU A 93 -6.34 -9.22 -0.12
C LEU A 93 -7.15 -8.19 -0.88
N LEU A 94 -6.48 -7.12 -1.32
CA LEU A 94 -7.00 -6.20 -2.32
C LEU A 94 -6.71 -6.78 -3.71
N ILE A 95 -7.75 -7.25 -4.38
CA ILE A 95 -7.67 -7.89 -5.70
C ILE A 95 -8.57 -7.11 -6.66
N LYS A 96 -7.97 -6.45 -7.65
CA LYS A 96 -8.69 -5.86 -8.78
C LYS A 96 -8.55 -6.76 -9.99
N THR A 97 -9.68 -7.09 -10.60
CA THR A 97 -9.75 -7.94 -11.82
C THR A 97 -9.79 -7.15 -13.12
N LYS A 98 -9.87 -5.82 -13.03
CA LYS A 98 -9.94 -4.90 -14.18
C LYS A 98 -8.81 -3.86 -14.12
N PRO A 99 -8.44 -3.27 -15.28
CA PRO A 99 -7.44 -2.20 -15.33
C PRO A 99 -7.87 -0.96 -14.54
N ASP A 100 -7.15 -0.69 -13.46
CA ASP A 100 -7.40 0.39 -12.52
C ASP A 100 -6.12 0.77 -11.76
N TYR A 101 -6.16 1.87 -11.01
CA TYR A 101 -5.10 2.20 -10.05
C TYR A 101 -5.10 1.20 -8.88
N LEU A 102 -3.94 0.88 -8.31
CA LEU A 102 -3.89 0.11 -7.07
C LEU A 102 -4.26 1.00 -5.88
N LEU A 103 -3.61 2.15 -5.80
CA LEU A 103 -3.88 3.18 -4.80
C LEU A 103 -4.71 4.30 -5.44
N PRO A 104 -5.81 4.75 -4.80
CA PRO A 104 -6.57 5.90 -5.30
C PRO A 104 -5.67 7.11 -5.62
N PRO A 105 -5.96 7.85 -6.70
CA PRO A 105 -5.07 8.93 -7.17
C PRO A 105 -4.94 10.09 -6.18
N ASN A 106 -5.85 10.19 -5.22
CA ASN A 106 -5.87 11.20 -4.16
C ASN A 106 -5.19 10.74 -2.85
N VAL A 107 -4.49 9.62 -2.84
CA VAL A 107 -3.77 9.12 -1.66
C VAL A 107 -2.39 9.76 -1.55
N ASP A 108 -2.01 10.13 -0.33
CA ASP A 108 -0.67 10.65 -0.05
C ASP A 108 0.37 9.54 -0.18
N ASN A 109 1.24 9.69 -1.18
CA ASN A 109 2.31 8.75 -1.48
C ASN A 109 3.66 9.22 -0.95
N TYR A 110 4.58 8.27 -0.77
CA TYR A 110 5.99 8.57 -0.54
C TYR A 110 6.64 9.18 -1.79
N ASP A 111 7.68 10.00 -1.62
CA ASP A 111 8.34 10.67 -2.73
C ASP A 111 9.36 9.75 -3.42
N SER A 112 8.84 8.70 -4.06
CA SER A 112 9.59 7.80 -4.92
C SER A 112 8.77 7.45 -6.17
N GLN A 113 9.48 7.14 -7.27
CA GLN A 113 8.85 6.69 -8.52
C GLN A 113 8.06 5.40 -8.34
N PHE A 114 8.51 4.50 -7.44
CA PHE A 114 7.82 3.25 -7.13
C PHE A 114 6.40 3.52 -6.65
N PHE A 115 6.22 4.30 -5.58
CA PHE A 115 4.88 4.61 -5.04
C PHE A 115 4.03 5.44 -6.00
N LYS A 116 4.65 6.41 -6.70
CA LYS A 116 3.96 7.19 -7.75
C LYS A 116 3.39 6.29 -8.86
N SER A 117 4.02 5.15 -9.14
CA SER A 117 3.51 4.20 -10.13
C SER A 117 2.26 3.45 -9.65
N LEU A 118 2.08 3.26 -8.34
CA LEU A 118 0.93 2.53 -7.78
C LEU A 118 -0.40 3.29 -7.87
N SER A 119 -0.33 4.62 -7.98
CA SER A 119 -1.50 5.49 -8.23
C SER A 119 -1.76 5.76 -9.71
N LYS A 120 -1.00 5.15 -10.63
CA LYS A 120 -1.26 5.25 -12.06
C LYS A 120 -2.17 4.12 -12.51
N ARG A 121 -3.13 4.44 -13.37
CA ARG A 121 -3.93 3.44 -14.07
C ARG A 121 -3.10 2.83 -15.20
N GLY A 122 -2.98 1.51 -15.21
CA GLY A 122 -2.38 0.75 -16.31
C GLY A 122 -3.42 0.12 -17.22
N ASP A 123 -2.95 -0.54 -18.29
CA ASP A 123 -3.78 -1.30 -19.23
C ASP A 123 -4.16 -2.70 -18.71
N ASN A 124 -3.44 -3.18 -17.69
CA ASN A 124 -3.68 -4.47 -17.03
C ASN A 124 -4.17 -4.26 -15.60
N PRO A 125 -4.90 -5.24 -15.01
CA PRO A 125 -5.23 -5.19 -13.59
C PRO A 125 -3.97 -5.05 -12.73
N PRO A 126 -4.01 -4.25 -11.65
CA PRO A 126 -2.85 -4.06 -10.78
C PRO A 126 -2.51 -5.35 -10.02
N LYS A 127 -1.26 -5.43 -9.55
CA LYS A 127 -0.82 -6.53 -8.70
C LYS A 127 -1.65 -6.57 -7.41
N PRO A 128 -2.11 -7.74 -6.96
CA PRO A 128 -2.81 -7.90 -5.69
C PRO A 128 -1.95 -7.44 -4.52
N LEU A 129 -2.56 -6.78 -3.54
CA LEU A 129 -1.87 -6.21 -2.39
C LEU A 129 -2.52 -6.67 -1.10
N GLU A 130 -1.71 -7.03 -0.10
CA GLU A 130 -2.18 -7.24 1.25
C GLU A 130 -2.38 -5.88 1.94
N VAL A 131 -3.55 -5.72 2.56
CA VAL A 131 -3.97 -4.50 3.23
C VAL A 131 -4.58 -4.82 4.59
N THR A 132 -4.38 -3.95 5.56
CA THR A 132 -4.96 -4.11 6.90
C THR A 132 -6.24 -3.28 6.99
N ALA A 133 -7.32 -3.88 7.48
CA ALA A 133 -8.60 -3.20 7.58
C ALA A 133 -8.67 -2.22 8.75
N ILE A 134 -9.22 -1.03 8.51
CA ILE A 134 -9.42 0.01 9.53
C ILE A 134 -10.89 0.20 9.86
N SER A 135 -11.74 0.33 8.84
CA SER A 135 -13.17 0.52 9.02
C SER A 135 -13.98 0.08 7.80
N LEU A 136 -15.28 -0.10 8.01
CA LEU A 136 -16.24 -0.56 7.02
C LEU A 136 -17.40 0.45 6.94
N ASP A 137 -17.72 0.89 5.73
CA ASP A 137 -18.92 1.68 5.42
C ASP A 137 -19.84 0.83 4.52
N MET A 138 -20.79 0.13 5.15
CA MET A 138 -21.76 -0.72 4.46
C MET A 138 -22.75 0.08 3.60
N THR A 139 -23.00 1.34 3.93
CA THR A 139 -23.91 2.21 3.15
C THR A 139 -23.30 2.51 1.79
N LYS A 140 -21.99 2.75 1.76
CA LYS A 140 -21.24 3.01 0.53
C LYS A 140 -20.60 1.77 -0.10
N LYS A 141 -20.73 0.61 0.53
CA LYS A 141 -20.07 -0.65 0.15
C LYS A 141 -18.55 -0.48 -0.02
N GLN A 142 -17.94 0.20 0.94
CA GLN A 142 -16.52 0.54 0.93
C GLN A 142 -15.85 0.16 2.26
N ALA A 143 -14.55 -0.09 2.22
CA ALA A 143 -13.71 -0.23 3.41
C ALA A 143 -12.57 0.77 3.36
N VAL A 144 -12.17 1.26 4.53
CA VAL A 144 -10.92 2.00 4.72
C VAL A 144 -9.85 1.00 5.14
N VAL A 145 -8.73 1.02 4.43
CA VAL A 145 -7.61 0.10 4.65
C VAL A 145 -6.29 0.86 4.74
N SER A 146 -5.31 0.28 5.42
CA SER A 146 -3.93 0.74 5.43
C SER A 146 -3.01 -0.25 4.74
N SER A 147 -1.89 0.26 4.23
CA SER A 147 -0.80 -0.54 3.69
C SER A 147 0.51 0.24 3.80
N TYR A 148 1.64 -0.47 3.81
CA TYR A 148 2.96 0.14 3.69
C TYR A 148 3.19 0.84 2.34
N CYS A 149 2.30 0.59 1.36
CA CYS A 149 2.33 1.22 0.05
C CYS A 149 1.84 2.68 0.03
N SER A 150 1.23 3.18 1.11
CA SER A 150 0.75 4.56 1.22
C SER A 150 1.14 5.20 2.56
N LYS A 151 1.18 6.53 2.63
CA LYS A 151 1.39 7.24 3.90
C LYS A 151 0.13 7.26 4.76
N THR A 152 -1.02 7.31 4.10
CA THR A 152 -2.34 7.43 4.74
C THR A 152 -3.23 6.25 4.36
N PRO A 153 -4.19 5.90 5.25
CA PRO A 153 -5.26 4.99 4.89
C PRO A 153 -6.03 5.45 3.65
N PHE A 154 -6.57 4.50 2.91
CA PHE A 154 -7.30 4.77 1.69
C PHE A 154 -8.54 3.89 1.57
N THR A 155 -9.49 4.36 0.76
CA THR A 155 -10.77 3.69 0.57
C THR A 155 -10.73 2.76 -0.63
N VAL A 156 -11.29 1.56 -0.46
CA VAL A 156 -11.44 0.53 -1.49
C VAL A 156 -12.88 0.01 -1.54
N SER A 157 -13.27 -0.55 -2.70
CA SER A 157 -14.56 -1.23 -2.84
C SER A 157 -14.54 -2.56 -2.08
N LEU A 158 -15.64 -2.91 -1.40
CA LEU A 158 -15.75 -4.22 -0.75
C LEU A 158 -15.70 -5.38 -1.75
N GLU A 159 -16.09 -5.14 -2.99
CA GLU A 159 -16.06 -6.16 -4.03
C GLU A 159 -14.63 -6.55 -4.45
N ASP A 160 -13.64 -5.71 -4.12
CA ASP A 160 -12.22 -5.94 -4.40
C ASP A 160 -11.48 -6.52 -3.17
N LEU A 161 -12.17 -6.69 -2.03
CA LEU A 161 -11.59 -7.25 -0.81
C LEU A 161 -11.95 -8.72 -0.64
N TYR A 162 -10.95 -9.52 -0.27
CA TYR A 162 -11.06 -10.95 -0.04
C TYR A 162 -10.30 -11.34 1.23
N GLU A 163 -10.80 -12.34 1.96
CA GLU A 163 -10.03 -12.94 3.05
C GLU A 163 -8.73 -13.58 2.53
N THR A 164 -7.65 -13.43 3.29
CA THR A 164 -6.35 -14.07 3.01
C THR A 164 -6.46 -15.60 3.03
N TYR A 165 -7.24 -16.14 3.96
CA TYR A 165 -7.54 -17.56 4.03
C TYR A 165 -8.91 -17.87 3.41
N GLN A 166 -8.88 -18.56 2.28
CA GLN A 166 -10.08 -19.09 1.62
C GLN A 166 -10.18 -20.57 1.96
N MET A 167 -11.27 -20.98 2.62
CA MET A 167 -11.56 -22.42 2.74
C MET A 167 -11.85 -22.95 1.34
N ALA A 168 -11.21 -24.06 0.95
CA ALA A 168 -11.58 -24.75 -0.28
C ALA A 168 -13.09 -25.01 -0.22
N ALA A 169 -13.82 -24.57 -1.25
CA ALA A 169 -15.20 -24.96 -1.40
C ALA A 169 -15.20 -26.50 -1.47
N ASP A 170 -15.85 -27.13 -0.51
CA ASP A 170 -16.10 -28.56 -0.53
C ASP A 170 -16.86 -28.86 -1.84
N PRO A 171 -16.31 -29.68 -2.75
CA PRO A 171 -16.94 -29.92 -4.05
C PRO A 171 -18.36 -30.53 -3.94
N ASP A 172 -18.73 -31.06 -2.77
CA ASP A 172 -19.98 -31.80 -2.57
C ASP A 172 -21.22 -30.96 -2.24
N ASN A 173 -21.12 -29.63 -2.06
CA ASN A 173 -22.29 -28.80 -1.70
C ASN A 173 -22.85 -27.92 -2.84
N SER A 174 -22.55 -28.27 -4.10
CA SER A 174 -23.03 -27.55 -5.28
C SER A 174 -24.19 -28.24 -6.03
N PHE A 175 -24.90 -29.18 -5.39
CA PHE A 175 -26.18 -29.68 -5.91
C PHE A 175 -27.24 -29.67 -4.80
N GLY A 176 -28.26 -28.84 -5.01
CA GLY A 176 -29.46 -28.85 -4.20
C GLY A 176 -30.01 -30.27 -4.08
N GLY A 177 -30.29 -30.67 -2.84
CA GLY A 177 -31.03 -31.89 -2.54
C GLY A 177 -32.43 -31.81 -3.14
N ALA A 178 -32.56 -32.19 -4.41
CA ALA A 178 -33.81 -32.70 -4.93
C ALA A 178 -33.99 -34.10 -4.32
N ASN A 179 -34.93 -34.19 -3.37
CA ASN A 179 -35.51 -35.44 -2.92
C ASN A 179 -35.91 -36.30 -4.12
N ILE A 180 -35.13 -37.32 -4.44
CA ILE A 180 -35.55 -38.40 -5.34
C ILE A 180 -34.97 -39.72 -4.82
N PHE A 181 -35.47 -40.19 -3.68
CA PHE A 181 -35.58 -41.63 -3.45
C PHE A 181 -36.95 -41.93 -2.84
N LYS A 182 -37.55 -42.95 -3.45
CA LYS A 182 -38.82 -43.61 -3.15
C LYS A 182 -38.91 -44.09 -1.71
#